data_AF-A0A3A0BVV5-F1
#
_entry.id   AF-A0A3A0BVV5-F1
#
_cell.length_a   1.000
_cell.length_b   1.000
_cell.length_c   1.000
_cell.angle_alpha   90.00
_cell.angle_beta   90.00
_cell.angle_gamma   90.00
#
_symmetry.space_group_name_H-M   'P 1'
#
loop_
_entity.id
_entity.type
_entity.pdbx_description
1 polymer ?
#
loop_
_entity_poly.entity_id
_entity_poly.type
_entity_poly.pdbx_seq_one_letter_code
_entity_poly.pdbx_strand_id
1 'polypeptide(L)'
;TVKAVIGVLIMVFALLEFWPRFQALTFPPRWLPLGGALSGFFGGLSGNQGAFRSAFLLKAGLSKEAFVATGIVSAVIVDASRLLGYGIGFMTGQFTQSGELATPVFVGTVCACVGSYAGMRLLRKVTFVAVRIVVAAGMLLIGLGLITGLL
;
A
#
# COMPACT_ATOMS: atom_id res chain seq x y z
N THR A 1 -10.00 19.11 -6.32
CA THR A 1 -8.96 19.29 -7.36
C THR A 1 -7.73 18.43 -7.09
N VAL A 2 -7.08 18.53 -5.93
CA VAL A 2 -5.87 17.74 -5.61
C VAL A 2 -6.10 16.22 -5.66
N LYS A 3 -7.19 15.71 -5.05
CA LYS A 3 -7.55 14.28 -5.12
C LYS A 3 -7.72 13.77 -6.56
N ALA A 4 -8.33 14.56 -7.43
CA ALA A 4 -8.50 14.20 -8.84
C ALA A 4 -7.16 14.15 -9.59
N VAL A 5 -6.24 15.09 -9.35
CA VAL A 5 -4.88 15.06 -9.93
C VAL A 5 -4.12 13.81 -9.50
N ILE A 6 -4.22 13.46 -8.21
CA ILE A 6 -3.60 12.26 -7.63
C ILE A 6 -4.24 10.98 -8.20
N GLY A 7 -5.57 10.95 -8.33
CA GLY A 7 -6.31 9.85 -8.96
C GLY A 7 -5.91 9.64 -10.42
N VAL A 8 -5.78 10.73 -11.20
CA VAL A 8 -5.30 10.68 -12.59
C VAL A 8 -3.87 10.15 -12.66
N LEU A 9 -2.97 10.63 -11.79
CA LEU A 9 -1.60 10.12 -11.71
C LEU A 9 -1.56 8.61 -11.45
N ILE A 10 -2.32 8.12 -10.46
CA ILE A 10 -2.41 6.69 -10.15
C ILE A 10 -2.98 5.91 -11.34
N MET A 11 -4.02 6.43 -12.00
CA MET A 11 -4.64 5.79 -13.17
C MET A 11 -3.66 5.69 -14.34
N VAL A 12 -2.90 6.75 -14.64
CA VAL A 12 -1.88 6.75 -15.70
C VAL A 12 -0.81 5.70 -15.39
N PHE A 13 -0.30 5.65 -14.15
CA PHE A 13 0.66 4.62 -13.74
C PHE A 13 0.10 3.20 -13.87
N ALA A 14 -1.16 2.98 -13.47
CA ALA A 14 -1.80 1.67 -13.57
C ALA A 14 -2.06 1.25 -15.02
N LEU A 15 -2.47 2.18 -15.90
CA LEU A 15 -2.65 1.92 -17.34
C LEU A 15 -1.32 1.62 -18.04
N LEU A 16 -0.26 2.37 -17.70
CA LEU A 16 1.09 2.11 -18.20
C LEU A 16 1.59 0.72 -17.77
N GLU A 17 1.17 0.22 -16.61
CA GLU A 17 1.53 -1.13 -16.14
C GLU A 17 0.96 -2.24 -17.01
N PHE A 18 -0.18 -2.03 -17.69
CA PHE A 18 -0.71 -3.01 -18.65
C PHE A 18 0.14 -3.09 -19.93
N TRP A 19 1.01 -2.11 -20.21
CA TRP A 19 1.82 -2.06 -21.42
C TRP A 19 3.10 -2.92 -21.29
N PRO A 20 3.33 -3.96 -22.12
CA PRO A 20 4.47 -4.88 -22.01
C PRO A 20 5.86 -4.23 -22.05
N ARG A 21 6.05 -3.24 -22.93
CA ARG A 21 7.29 -2.45 -22.98
C ARG A 21 7.57 -1.65 -21.71
N PHE A 22 6.53 -1.13 -21.06
CA PHE A 22 6.69 -0.40 -19.81
C PHE A 22 6.96 -1.36 -18.63
N GLN A 23 6.51 -2.62 -18.74
CA GLN A 23 6.82 -3.67 -17.75
C GLN A 23 8.30 -4.07 -17.78
N ALA A 24 8.98 -3.97 -18.93
CA ALA A 24 10.40 -4.25 -19.05
C ALA A 24 11.30 -3.14 -18.48
N LEU A 25 10.73 -1.95 -18.21
CA LEU A 25 11.45 -0.85 -17.57
C LEU A 25 11.57 -1.11 -16.06
N THR A 26 12.78 -1.44 -15.63
CA THR A 26 13.17 -1.53 -14.23
C THR A 26 13.99 -0.32 -13.81
N PHE A 27 13.66 0.27 -12.66
CA PHE A 27 14.45 1.36 -12.12
C PHE A 27 15.74 0.82 -11.48
N PRO A 28 16.90 1.44 -11.76
CA PRO A 28 18.12 1.03 -11.10
C PRO A 28 18.05 1.31 -9.58
N PRO A 29 18.63 0.45 -8.72
CA PRO A 29 18.50 0.53 -7.26
C PRO A 29 18.86 1.88 -6.64
N ARG A 30 19.73 2.66 -7.29
CA ARG A 30 20.11 4.02 -6.88
C ARG A 30 18.92 5.00 -6.75
N TRP A 31 17.82 4.75 -7.44
CA TRP A 31 16.62 5.60 -7.38
C TRP A 31 15.62 5.15 -6.30
N LEU A 32 15.84 4.00 -5.65
CA LEU A 32 14.96 3.48 -4.59
C LEU A 32 14.77 4.46 -3.42
N PRO A 33 15.83 5.12 -2.90
CA PRO A 33 15.66 6.08 -1.81
C PRO A 33 14.81 7.28 -2.22
N LEU A 34 15.05 7.83 -3.42
CA LEU A 34 14.32 8.98 -3.95
C LEU A 34 12.85 8.61 -4.21
N GLY A 35 12.61 7.48 -4.87
CA GLY A 35 11.26 7.00 -5.16
C GLY A 35 10.48 6.64 -3.89
N GLY A 36 11.16 6.08 -2.88
CA GLY A 36 10.59 5.84 -1.56
C GLY A 36 10.19 7.14 -0.84
N ALA A 37 11.04 8.16 -0.89
CA ALA A 37 10.74 9.48 -0.31
C ALA A 37 9.55 10.16 -1.01
N LEU A 38 9.53 10.16 -2.35
CA LEU A 38 8.41 10.72 -3.12
C LEU A 38 7.11 9.95 -2.88
N SER A 39 7.17 8.61 -2.92
CA SER A 39 6.01 7.76 -2.64
C SER A 39 5.49 7.97 -1.21
N GLY A 40 6.39 8.14 -0.23
CA GLY A 40 6.03 8.41 1.16
C GLY A 40 5.37 9.77 1.33
N PHE A 41 5.94 10.82 0.70
CA PHE A 41 5.41 12.18 0.75
C PHE A 41 4.04 12.30 0.10
N PHE A 42 3.89 11.89 -1.16
CA PHE A 42 2.61 11.95 -1.88
C PHE A 42 1.59 10.98 -1.32
N GLY A 43 2.03 9.81 -0.86
CA GLY A 43 1.20 8.88 -0.12
C GLY A 43 0.65 9.51 1.16
N GLY A 44 1.52 10.15 1.96
CA GLY A 44 1.16 10.83 3.20
C GLY A 44 0.14 11.94 2.98
N LEU A 45 0.39 12.78 1.98
CA LEU A 45 -0.46 13.91 1.63
C LEU A 45 -1.83 13.48 1.06
N SER A 46 -1.88 12.37 0.33
CA SER A 46 -3.11 11.86 -0.30
C SER A 46 -3.91 10.89 0.57
N GLY A 47 -3.30 10.33 1.61
CA GLY A 47 -3.85 9.18 2.35
C GLY A 47 -3.72 7.83 1.62
N ASN A 48 -3.24 7.79 0.36
CA ASN A 48 -3.21 6.59 -0.49
C ASN A 48 -1.80 5.96 -0.60
N GLN A 49 -1.09 5.89 0.53
CA GLN A 49 0.31 5.41 0.61
C GLN A 49 0.52 4.02 0.01
N GLY A 50 -0.46 3.12 0.16
CA GLY A 50 -0.38 1.75 -0.37
C GLY A 50 -0.33 1.69 -1.89
N ALA A 51 -1.11 2.53 -2.58
CA ALA A 51 -1.17 2.55 -4.04
C ALA A 51 0.14 3.07 -4.63
N PHE A 52 0.65 4.20 -4.14
CA PHE A 52 1.93 4.77 -4.60
C PHE A 52 3.12 3.83 -4.35
N ARG A 53 3.17 3.20 -3.16
CA ARG A 53 4.21 2.22 -2.84
C ARG A 53 4.16 1.02 -3.79
N SER A 54 2.97 0.48 -4.04
CA SER A 54 2.80 -0.68 -4.91
C SER A 54 3.18 -0.36 -6.35
N ALA A 55 2.77 0.80 -6.87
CA ALA A 55 3.16 1.28 -8.20
C ALA A 55 4.69 1.38 -8.34
N PHE A 56 5.36 1.91 -7.31
CA PHE A 56 6.82 2.04 -7.31
C PHE A 56 7.55 0.69 -7.23
N LEU A 57 7.15 -0.17 -6.29
CA LEU A 57 7.78 -1.47 -6.08
C LEU A 57 7.58 -2.43 -7.27
N LEU A 58 6.51 -2.29 -8.04
CA LEU A 58 6.32 -3.04 -9.30
C LEU A 58 7.43 -2.76 -10.31
N LYS A 59 8.03 -1.56 -10.28
CA LYS A 59 9.13 -1.14 -11.17
C LYS A 59 10.52 -1.41 -10.60
N ALA A 60 10.64 -1.98 -9.40
CA ALA A 60 11.92 -2.32 -8.79
C ALA A 60 12.50 -3.66 -9.29
N GLY A 61 11.84 -4.35 -10.23
CA GLY A 61 12.33 -5.62 -10.80
C GLY A 61 12.32 -6.79 -9.81
N LEU A 62 11.46 -6.71 -8.79
CA LEU A 62 11.38 -7.70 -7.71
C LEU A 62 10.63 -8.97 -8.14
N SER A 63 11.00 -10.11 -7.56
CA SER A 63 10.15 -11.32 -7.63
C SER A 63 8.84 -11.09 -6.87
N LYS A 64 7.84 -11.97 -7.09
CA LYS A 64 6.55 -11.89 -6.37
C LYS A 64 6.73 -11.91 -4.86
N GLU A 65 7.64 -12.75 -4.36
CA GLU A 65 7.94 -12.88 -2.94
C GLU A 65 8.62 -11.62 -2.41
N ALA A 66 9.61 -11.09 -3.14
CA ALA A 66 10.33 -9.89 -2.76
C ALA A 66 9.44 -8.64 -2.78
N PHE A 67 8.53 -8.52 -3.76
CA PHE A 67 7.53 -7.46 -3.83
C PHE A 67 6.62 -7.48 -2.59
N VAL A 68 6.04 -8.63 -2.27
CA VAL A 68 5.14 -8.78 -1.11
C VAL A 68 5.92 -8.57 0.20
N ALA A 69 7.09 -9.19 0.35
CA ALA A 69 7.90 -9.07 1.56
C ALA A 69 8.32 -7.61 1.82
N THR A 70 8.76 -6.91 0.78
CA THR A 70 9.14 -5.49 0.89
C THR A 70 7.93 -4.63 1.24
N GLY A 71 6.77 -4.91 0.65
CA GLY A 71 5.50 -4.29 1.01
C GLY A 71 5.16 -4.46 2.49
N ILE A 72 5.29 -5.69 3.01
CA ILE A 72 5.01 -6.03 4.42
C ILE A 72 5.99 -5.32 5.37
N VAL A 73 7.30 -5.43 5.13
CA VAL A 73 8.31 -4.77 5.98
C VAL A 73 8.05 -3.26 6.04
N SER A 74 7.76 -2.67 4.88
CA SER A 74 7.48 -1.24 4.80
C SER A 74 6.15 -0.86 5.49
N ALA A 75 5.17 -1.77 5.59
CA ALA A 75 3.93 -1.55 6.34
C ALA A 75 4.20 -1.62 7.85
N VAL A 76 4.96 -2.63 8.30
CA VAL A 76 5.36 -2.80 9.70
C VAL A 76 6.12 -1.57 10.21
N ILE A 77 7.05 -1.01 9.42
CA ILE A 77 7.78 0.21 9.79
C ILE A 77 6.83 1.41 9.96
N VAL A 78 5.86 1.56 9.06
CA VAL A 78 4.86 2.64 9.13
C VAL A 78 3.96 2.47 10.35
N ASP A 79 3.50 1.26 10.63
CA ASP A 79 2.63 0.97 11.78
C ASP A 79 3.39 1.13 13.10
N ALA A 80 4.66 0.72 13.17
CA ALA A 80 5.52 0.99 14.33
C ALA A 80 5.67 2.51 14.56
N SER A 81 5.88 3.28 13.49
CA SER A 81 5.97 4.74 13.59
C SER A 81 4.65 5.37 14.07
N ARG A 82 3.50 4.85 13.63
CA ARG A 82 2.17 5.29 14.10
C ARG A 82 1.95 4.94 15.56
N LEU A 83 2.32 3.74 16.00
CA LEU A 83 2.20 3.32 17.40
C LEU A 83 3.01 4.23 18.32
N LEU A 84 4.20 4.66 17.91
CA LEU A 84 4.99 5.65 18.66
C LEU A 84 4.25 6.99 18.77
N GLY A 85 3.73 7.52 17.65
CA GLY A 85 2.96 8.77 17.64
C GLY A 85 1.70 8.69 18.50
N TYR A 86 0.93 7.60 18.38
CA TYR A 86 -0.26 7.36 19.20
C TYR A 86 0.08 7.14 20.67
N GLY A 87 1.19 6.46 20.99
CA GLY A 87 1.64 6.24 22.36
C GLY A 87 2.00 7.56 23.08
N ILE A 88 2.61 8.52 22.36
CA ILE A 88 2.86 9.87 22.90
C ILE A 88 1.52 10.60 23.12
N GLY A 89 0.59 10.54 22.17
CA GLY A 89 -0.75 11.12 22.33
C GLY A 89 -1.55 10.48 23.48
N PHE A 90 -1.37 9.18 23.72
CA PHE A 90 -2.01 8.44 24.80
C PHE A 90 -1.63 8.96 26.19
N MET A 91 -0.36 9.35 26.40
CA MET A 91 0.12 9.94 27.65
C MET A 91 -0.51 11.31 27.95
N THR A 92 -1.09 11.98 26.95
CA THR A 92 -1.71 13.32 27.08
C THR A 92 -3.22 13.30 27.34
N GLY A 93 -3.83 12.13 27.59
CA GLY A 93 -5.15 12.03 28.25
C GLY A 93 -6.39 11.91 27.34
N GLN A 94 -6.26 11.57 26.06
CA GLN A 94 -7.37 11.65 25.10
C GLN A 94 -8.29 10.41 24.96
N PHE A 95 -8.17 9.37 25.79
CA PHE A 95 -9.04 8.18 25.65
C PHE A 95 -9.70 7.72 26.95
N THR A 96 -10.95 8.12 27.15
CA THR A 96 -11.85 7.66 28.23
C THR A 96 -12.78 6.50 27.80
N GLN A 97 -12.65 5.96 26.58
CA GLN A 97 -13.51 4.89 26.03
C GLN A 97 -12.72 3.65 25.53
N SER A 98 -11.73 3.18 26.30
CA SER A 98 -10.86 2.06 25.90
C SER A 98 -11.56 0.68 25.91
N GLY A 99 -12.64 0.50 26.67
CA GLY A 99 -13.31 -0.79 26.82
C GLY A 99 -14.08 -1.29 25.59
N GLU A 100 -14.76 -0.39 24.86
CA GLU A 100 -15.61 -0.77 23.71
C GLU A 100 -14.80 -1.14 22.46
N LEU A 101 -13.55 -0.72 22.39
CA LEU A 101 -12.66 -1.00 21.25
C LEU A 101 -11.91 -2.33 21.37
N ALA A 102 -11.87 -2.95 22.56
CA ALA A 102 -11.12 -4.18 22.79
C ALA A 102 -11.63 -5.35 21.94
N THR A 103 -12.95 -5.52 21.87
CA THR A 103 -13.59 -6.57 21.07
C THR A 103 -13.32 -6.45 19.57
N PRO A 104 -13.57 -5.30 18.90
CA PRO A 104 -13.26 -5.16 17.47
C PRO A 104 -11.77 -5.25 17.17
N VAL A 105 -10.88 -4.78 18.05
CA VAL A 105 -9.42 -4.93 17.88
C VAL A 105 -9.01 -6.40 17.95
N PHE A 106 -9.55 -7.16 18.91
CA PHE A 106 -9.25 -8.59 19.02
C PHE A 106 -9.73 -9.36 17.80
N VAL A 107 -10.98 -9.17 17.39
CA VAL A 107 -11.55 -9.82 16.20
C VAL A 107 -10.77 -9.43 14.95
N GLY A 108 -10.48 -8.14 14.77
CA GLY A 108 -9.68 -7.64 13.65
C GLY A 108 -8.29 -8.26 13.60
N THR A 109 -7.64 -8.43 14.75
CA THR A 109 -6.32 -9.06 14.85
C THR A 109 -6.37 -10.53 14.44
N VAL A 110 -7.36 -11.29 14.94
CA VAL A 110 -7.54 -12.70 14.57
C VAL A 110 -7.82 -12.83 13.07
N CYS A 111 -8.73 -12.01 12.52
CA CYS A 111 -9.03 -11.98 11.10
C CYS A 111 -7.79 -11.63 10.25
N ALA A 112 -6.97 -10.66 10.68
CA ALA A 112 -5.74 -10.30 10.00
C ALA A 112 -4.71 -11.43 10.02
N CYS A 113 -4.53 -12.11 11.16
CA CYS A 113 -3.64 -13.27 11.29
C CYS A 113 -4.07 -14.43 10.38
N VAL A 114 -5.36 -14.81 10.43
CA VAL A 114 -5.92 -15.88 9.59
C VAL A 114 -5.84 -15.51 8.11
N GLY A 115 -6.18 -14.27 7.75
CA GLY A 115 -6.10 -13.75 6.39
C GLY A 115 -4.67 -13.75 5.85
N SER A 116 -3.70 -13.31 6.64
CA SER A 116 -2.27 -13.33 6.27
C SER A 116 -1.75 -14.75 6.03
N TYR A 117 -2.12 -15.68 6.92
CA TYR A 117 -1.75 -17.08 6.76
C TYR A 117 -2.35 -17.73 5.50
N ALA A 118 -3.64 -17.48 5.24
CA ALA A 118 -4.31 -17.93 4.02
C ALA A 118 -3.67 -17.29 2.76
N GLY A 119 -3.39 -15.99 2.81
CA GLY A 119 -2.75 -15.24 1.75
C GLY A 119 -1.35 -15.78 1.40
N MET A 120 -0.55 -16.14 2.39
CA MET A 120 0.77 -16.74 2.18
C MET A 120 0.70 -18.07 1.41
N ARG A 121 -0.29 -18.91 1.71
CA ARG A 121 -0.52 -20.16 0.98
C ARG A 121 -1.02 -19.90 -0.45
N LEU A 122 -1.88 -18.91 -0.64
CA LEU A 122 -2.37 -18.52 -1.95
C LEU A 122 -1.23 -18.00 -2.84
N LEU A 123 -0.36 -17.13 -2.31
CA LEU A 123 0.77 -16.53 -3.04
C LEU A 123 1.72 -17.56 -3.67
N ARG A 124 1.89 -18.73 -3.04
CA ARG A 124 2.69 -19.82 -3.63
C ARG A 124 2.07 -20.35 -4.92
N LYS A 125 0.74 -20.35 -5.03
CA LYS A 125 -0.03 -20.86 -6.18
C LYS A 125 -0.25 -19.84 -7.29
N VAL A 126 -0.15 -18.53 -6.99
CA VAL A 126 -0.41 -17.48 -7.98
C VAL A 126 0.84 -17.09 -8.77
N THR A 127 0.67 -16.72 -10.05
CA THR A 127 1.75 -16.20 -10.89
C THR A 127 2.00 -14.72 -10.62
N PHE A 128 3.20 -14.23 -10.94
CA PHE A 128 3.51 -12.80 -10.81
C PHE A 128 2.62 -11.92 -11.70
N VAL A 129 2.22 -12.43 -12.88
CA VAL A 129 1.28 -11.76 -13.78
C VAL A 129 -0.06 -11.51 -13.08
N ALA A 130 -0.59 -12.51 -12.37
CA ALA A 130 -1.84 -12.36 -11.63
C ALA A 130 -1.72 -11.34 -10.49
N VAL A 131 -0.63 -11.37 -9.71
CA VAL A 131 -0.38 -10.37 -8.66
C VAL A 131 -0.37 -8.96 -9.24
N ARG A 132 0.34 -8.77 -10.36
CA ARG A 132 0.40 -7.48 -11.05
C ARG A 132 -0.97 -7.02 -11.54
N ILE A 133 -1.76 -7.89 -12.15
CA ILE A 133 -3.11 -7.56 -12.64
C ILE A 133 -4.00 -7.13 -11.46
N VAL A 134 -3.98 -7.87 -10.35
CA VAL A 134 -4.77 -7.53 -9.15
C VAL A 134 -4.37 -6.17 -8.59
N VAL A 135 -3.07 -5.90 -8.47
CA VAL A 135 -2.56 -4.62 -7.97
C VAL A 135 -2.91 -3.48 -8.93
N ALA A 136 -2.72 -3.65 -10.24
CA ALA A 136 -3.08 -2.66 -11.24
C ALA A 136 -4.58 -2.36 -11.26
N ALA A 137 -5.42 -3.40 -11.20
CA ALA A 137 -6.87 -3.24 -11.10
C ALA A 137 -7.27 -2.49 -9.82
N GLY A 138 -6.67 -2.83 -8.67
CA GLY A 138 -6.90 -2.12 -7.41
C GLY A 138 -6.50 -0.64 -7.49
N MET A 139 -5.36 -0.33 -8.11
CA MET A 139 -4.92 1.05 -8.35
C MET A 139 -5.89 1.82 -9.25
N LEU A 140 -6.43 1.19 -10.31
CA LEU A 140 -7.46 1.80 -11.16
C LEU A 140 -8.73 2.12 -10.38
N LEU A 141 -9.20 1.21 -9.53
CA LEU A 141 -10.39 1.42 -8.70
C LEU A 141 -10.20 2.58 -7.72
N ILE A 142 -9.05 2.65 -7.05
CA ILE A 142 -8.71 3.77 -6.15
C ILE A 142 -8.64 5.09 -6.93
N GLY A 143 -7.97 5.08 -8.09
CA GLY A 143 -7.86 6.24 -8.97
C GLY A 143 -9.22 6.76 -9.43
N LEU A 144 -10.11 5.86 -9.87
CA LEU A 144 -11.48 6.20 -10.24
C LEU A 144 -12.27 6.77 -9.06
N GLY A 145 -12.20 6.15 -7.88
CA GLY A 145 -12.87 6.64 -6.68
C GLY A 145 -12.43 8.06 -6.28
N LEU A 146 -11.14 8.37 -6.42
CA LEU A 146 -10.60 9.71 -6.16
C LEU A 146 -11.01 10.75 -7.21
N ILE A 147 -11.17 10.34 -8.47
CA ILE A 147 -11.61 11.23 -9.56
C ILE A 147 -13.10 11.55 -9.45
N THR A 148 -13.93 10.54 -9.17
CA THR A 148 -15.39 10.71 -9.01
C THR A 148 -15.77 11.38 -7.69
N GLY A 149 -14.84 11.49 -6.75
CA GLY A 149 -15.07 12.07 -5.42
C GLY A 149 -15.78 11.12 -4.45
N LEU A 150 -15.86 9.83 -4.78
CA LEU A 150 -16.38 8.79 -3.88
C LEU A 150 -15.41 8.53 -2.70
N LEU A 151 -14.12 8.87 -2.89
CA LEU A 151 -13.02 8.80 -1.92
C LEU A 151 -12.32 10.17 -1.78
#